data_AF-A0A7G9Z1N0-F1
#
_entry.id   AF-A0A7G9Z1N0-F1
#
_cell.length_a   1.000
_cell.length_b   1.000
_cell.length_c   1.000
_cell.angle_alpha   90.00
_cell.angle_beta   90.00
_cell.angle_gamma   90.00
#
_symmetry.space_group_name_H-M   'P 1'
#
loop_
_entity.id
_entity.type
_entity.pdbx_description
1 polymer ?
#
loop_
_entity_poly.entity_id
_entity_poly.type
_entity_poly.pdbx_seq_one_letter_code
_entity_poly.pdbx_strand_id
1 'polypeptide(L)'
;MFGYHWIFEQCQTFDLVYEKNTEAIKKAMLTDGIWMLVTNICETTEPKEYRLNPRELIKAYRDKNRVEEGFKEVKSFLKFQPTFVYTKEHVRAHYTICILSYLLDVTITNKLRENRIESVSSVNKMYRILERCEIGKLGLKGDKSRILKLTTMTNAQKNILEMFNCKYLGMNSHLKSIGVKRM
;
A
#
# COMPACT_ATOMS: atom_id res chain seq x y z
N MET A 1 7.59 29.67 20.33
CA MET A 1 8.50 28.58 20.74
C MET A 1 7.76 27.76 21.78
N PHE A 2 7.00 26.74 21.36
CA PHE A 2 6.28 25.84 22.27
C PHE A 2 6.73 24.41 21.96
N GLY A 3 7.63 23.90 22.80
CA GLY A 3 8.13 22.54 22.73
C GLY A 3 7.24 21.61 23.54
N TYR A 4 6.77 20.53 22.93
CA TYR A 4 6.15 19.43 23.65
C TYR A 4 7.23 18.35 23.87
N HIS A 5 7.64 18.21 25.12
CA HIS A 5 8.52 17.16 25.61
C HIS A 5 7.67 15.91 25.85
N TRP A 6 7.88 14.84 25.09
CA TRP A 6 7.21 13.56 25.30
C TRP A 6 8.13 12.64 26.10
N ILE A 7 7.76 12.34 27.34
CA ILE A 7 8.32 11.21 28.10
C ILE A 7 7.35 10.05 27.87
N PHE A 8 7.81 9.00 27.19
CA PHE A 8 7.08 7.76 27.05
C PHE A 8 7.45 6.83 28.20
N GLU A 9 6.53 6.62 29.13
CA GLU A 9 6.52 5.45 30.01
C GLU A 9 5.45 4.47 29.52
N GLN A 10 5.77 3.18 29.57
CA GLN A 10 4.91 2.08 29.09
C GLN A 10 3.58 2.05 29.84
N CYS A 11 2.46 1.89 29.13
CA CYS A 11 1.17 1.58 29.74
C CYS A 11 0.62 0.23 29.25
N GLN A 12 0.36 -0.65 30.20
CA GLN A 12 -0.45 -1.85 30.05
C GLN A 12 -1.88 -1.48 29.63
N THR A 13 -2.44 -2.27 28.73
CA THR A 13 -3.84 -2.30 28.24
C THR A 13 -4.86 -1.44 29.01
N PHE A 14 -5.37 -0.39 28.37
CA PHE A 14 -6.51 0.41 28.86
C PHE A 14 -7.83 -0.20 28.40
N ASP A 15 -8.73 -0.50 29.34
CA ASP A 15 -10.17 -0.65 29.07
C ASP A 15 -10.75 0.73 28.74
N LEU A 16 -11.06 0.94 27.47
CA LEU A 16 -11.57 2.21 26.96
C LEU A 16 -13.10 2.23 27.08
N VAL A 17 -13.60 2.83 28.16
CA VAL A 17 -15.02 3.15 28.30
C VAL A 17 -15.25 4.52 27.66
N TYR A 18 -16.05 4.55 26.59
CA TYR A 18 -16.42 5.78 25.91
C TYR A 18 -17.93 5.97 25.95
N GLU A 19 -18.36 7.20 26.21
CA GLU A 19 -19.75 7.61 26.06
C GLU A 19 -19.88 8.66 24.96
N LYS A 20 -20.97 8.56 24.20
CA LYS A 20 -21.25 9.45 23.08
C LYS A 20 -21.64 10.83 23.61
N ASN A 21 -20.76 11.82 23.46
CA ASN A 21 -21.07 13.20 23.81
C ASN A 21 -22.11 13.79 22.85
N THR A 22 -23.38 13.75 23.25
CA THR A 22 -24.51 14.17 22.43
C THR A 22 -24.58 15.68 22.19
N GLU A 23 -24.04 16.49 23.11
CA GLU A 23 -24.00 17.95 22.96
C GLU A 23 -22.98 18.39 21.92
N ALA A 24 -21.79 17.79 21.94
CA ALA A 24 -20.77 18.05 20.92
C ALA A 24 -21.27 17.68 19.52
N ILE A 25 -22.01 16.58 19.40
CA ILE A 25 -22.63 16.14 18.13
C ILE A 25 -23.69 17.14 17.67
N LYS A 26 -24.59 17.59 18.56
CA LYS A 26 -25.60 18.60 18.20
C LYS A 26 -24.96 19.90 17.73
N LYS A 27 -23.88 20.34 18.37
CA LYS A 27 -23.14 21.55 17.97
C LYS A 27 -22.47 21.38 16.60
N ALA A 28 -21.92 20.20 16.30
CA ALA A 28 -21.35 19.89 14.99
C ALA A 28 -22.42 19.82 13.89
N MET A 29 -23.61 19.29 14.19
CA MET A 29 -24.73 19.25 13.24
C MET A 29 -25.19 20.64 12.78
N LEU A 30 -25.01 21.68 13.61
CA LEU A 30 -25.31 23.07 13.23
C LEU A 30 -24.34 23.61 12.16
N THR A 31 -23.16 23.00 12.03
CA THR A 31 -22.13 23.37 11.06
C THR A 31 -22.10 22.45 9.84
N ASP A 32 -22.95 21.42 9.80
CA ASP A 32 -23.01 20.50 8.68
C ASP A 32 -23.57 21.22 7.45
N GLY A 33 -22.73 21.35 6.42
CA GLY A 33 -23.13 21.94 5.15
C GLY A 33 -24.08 21.05 4.36
N ILE A 34 -24.88 21.67 3.48
CA ILE A 34 -25.69 20.91 2.51
C ILE A 34 -24.78 20.43 1.38
N TRP A 35 -24.79 19.12 1.13
CA TRP A 35 -24.08 18.52 0.01
C TRP A 35 -25.06 18.13 -1.09
N MET A 36 -24.94 18.78 -2.26
CA MET A 36 -25.78 18.52 -3.43
C MET A 36 -24.92 17.94 -4.56
N LEU A 37 -25.37 16.84 -5.14
CA LEU A 37 -24.70 16.19 -6.26
C LEU A 37 -25.59 16.30 -7.49
N VAL A 38 -25.10 17.01 -8.52
CA VAL A 38 -25.78 17.17 -9.81
C VAL A 38 -25.19 16.15 -10.77
N THR A 39 -26.04 15.30 -11.36
CA THR A 39 -25.64 14.25 -12.29
C THR A 39 -26.60 14.18 -13.48
N ASN A 40 -26.12 13.64 -14.60
CA ASN A 40 -26.94 13.28 -15.76
C ASN A 40 -27.45 11.82 -15.70
N ILE A 41 -27.18 11.11 -14.60
CA ILE A 41 -27.63 9.73 -14.35
C ILE A 41 -29.00 9.78 -13.68
N CYS A 42 -30.01 9.25 -14.36
CA CYS A 42 -31.39 9.15 -13.91
C CYS A 42 -31.90 7.72 -14.14
N GLU A 43 -33.06 7.39 -13.56
CA GLU A 43 -33.72 6.08 -13.76
C GLU A 43 -34.06 5.78 -15.23
N THR A 44 -34.05 6.80 -16.08
CA THR A 44 -34.31 6.74 -17.51
C THR A 44 -33.04 6.72 -18.37
N THR A 45 -31.84 6.83 -17.80
CA THR A 45 -30.57 6.88 -18.57
C THR A 45 -30.36 5.58 -19.35
N GLU A 46 -29.98 5.69 -20.62
CA GLU A 46 -29.57 4.55 -21.44
C GLU A 46 -28.08 4.65 -21.80
N PRO A 47 -27.35 3.52 -21.89
CA PRO A 47 -27.76 2.14 -21.62
C PRO A 47 -28.19 1.86 -20.17
N LYS A 48 -29.05 0.83 -19.97
CA LYS A 48 -29.57 0.43 -18.65
C LYS A 48 -28.45 0.16 -17.62
N GLU A 49 -27.27 -0.23 -18.07
CA GLU A 49 -26.06 -0.46 -17.26
C GLU A 49 -25.54 0.81 -16.56
N TYR A 50 -25.84 2.00 -17.07
CA TYR A 50 -25.45 3.27 -16.47
C TYR A 50 -26.48 3.82 -15.48
N ARG A 51 -27.62 3.14 -15.30
CA ARG A 51 -28.62 3.53 -14.30
C ARG A 51 -28.11 3.15 -12.92
N LEU A 52 -27.79 4.15 -12.12
CA LEU A 52 -27.41 3.98 -10.72
C LEU A 52 -28.53 4.46 -9.81
N ASN A 53 -28.83 3.68 -8.78
CA ASN A 53 -29.70 4.16 -7.70
C ASN A 53 -29.01 5.34 -7.01
N PRO A 54 -29.73 6.37 -6.52
CA PRO A 54 -29.17 7.46 -5.72
C PRO A 54 -28.14 7.03 -4.65
N ARG A 55 -28.36 5.91 -3.95
CA ARG A 55 -27.38 5.39 -2.96
C ARG A 55 -26.08 4.92 -3.61
N GLU A 56 -26.17 4.24 -4.75
CA GLU A 56 -25.01 3.76 -5.51
C GLU A 56 -24.26 4.92 -6.15
N LEU A 57 -24.97 5.94 -6.62
CA LEU A 57 -24.40 7.17 -7.15
C LEU A 57 -23.60 7.92 -6.07
N ILE A 58 -24.17 8.09 -4.88
CA ILE A 58 -23.46 8.68 -3.73
C ILE A 58 -22.22 7.86 -3.38
N LYS A 59 -22.33 6.52 -3.39
CA LYS A 59 -21.21 5.62 -3.12
C LYS A 59 -20.11 5.76 -4.17
N ALA A 60 -20.45 5.74 -5.46
CA ALA A 60 -19.51 5.90 -6.55
C ALA A 60 -18.80 7.27 -6.50
N TYR A 61 -19.53 8.33 -6.15
CA TYR A 61 -18.91 9.65 -5.95
C TYR A 61 -18.01 9.68 -4.70
N ARG A 62 -18.38 9.01 -3.61
CA ARG A 62 -17.47 8.84 -2.46
C ARG A 62 -16.24 8.02 -2.81
N ASP A 63 -16.37 7.01 -3.66
CA ASP A 63 -15.22 6.24 -4.17
C ASP A 63 -14.30 7.11 -5.05
N LYS A 64 -14.81 8.15 -5.73
CA LYS A 64 -13.96 9.17 -6.38
C LYS A 64 -13.03 9.86 -5.38
N ASN A 65 -13.48 10.12 -4.15
CA ASN A 65 -12.61 10.68 -3.11
C ASN A 65 -11.46 9.74 -2.74
N ARG A 66 -11.59 8.42 -2.95
CA ARG A 66 -10.47 7.48 -2.73
C ARG A 66 -9.34 7.71 -3.73
N VAL A 67 -9.65 8.22 -4.92
CA VAL A 67 -8.62 8.65 -5.89
C VAL A 67 -7.87 9.86 -5.34
N GLU A 68 -8.58 10.84 -4.77
CA GLU A 68 -7.96 12.02 -4.14
C GLU A 68 -7.15 11.67 -2.87
N GLU A 69 -7.66 10.77 -2.03
CA GLU A 69 -6.92 10.19 -0.92
C GLU A 69 -5.68 9.45 -1.42
N GLY A 70 -5.81 8.69 -2.52
CA GLY A 70 -4.69 8.10 -3.22
C GLY A 70 -3.63 9.12 -3.61
N PHE A 71 -4.03 10.25 -4.23
CA PHE A 71 -3.11 11.34 -4.54
C PHE A 71 -2.49 12.00 -3.29
N LYS A 72 -3.18 12.03 -2.15
CA LYS A 72 -2.60 12.49 -0.87
C LYS A 72 -1.56 11.51 -0.33
N GLU A 73 -1.82 10.21 -0.40
CA GLU A 73 -0.88 9.16 0.00
C GLU A 73 0.36 9.13 -0.90
N VAL A 74 0.20 9.30 -2.22
CA VAL A 74 1.33 9.49 -3.16
C VAL A 74 2.18 10.68 -2.76
N LYS A 75 1.56 11.79 -2.33
CA LYS A 75 2.31 12.97 -1.86
C LYS A 75 3.07 12.71 -0.56
N SER A 76 2.51 11.94 0.38
CA SER A 76 3.13 11.66 1.69
C SER A 76 4.23 10.59 1.61
N PHE A 77 4.01 9.52 0.85
CA PHE A 77 4.88 8.34 0.82
C PHE A 77 6.00 8.46 -0.21
N LEU A 78 5.70 8.99 -1.40
CA LEU A 78 6.66 9.09 -2.49
C LEU A 78 7.49 10.38 -2.49
N LYS A 79 7.33 11.25 -1.47
CA LYS A 79 7.98 12.57 -1.40
C LYS A 79 7.91 13.27 -2.77
N PHE A 80 6.70 13.37 -3.30
CA PHE A 80 6.33 13.82 -4.64
C PHE A 80 6.83 15.22 -5.05
N GLN A 81 7.54 15.93 -4.18
CA GLN A 81 8.22 17.15 -4.56
C GLN A 81 9.55 16.78 -5.21
N PRO A 82 9.67 16.88 -6.54
CA PRO A 82 10.98 16.86 -7.17
C PRO A 82 11.86 17.95 -6.53
N THR A 83 12.83 17.53 -5.73
CA THR A 83 13.89 18.42 -5.31
C THR A 83 14.88 18.46 -6.47
N PHE A 84 15.01 19.63 -7.12
CA PHE A 84 16.07 19.93 -8.09
C PHE A 84 16.00 19.26 -9.49
N VAL A 85 14.81 18.98 -10.05
CA VAL A 85 14.69 18.67 -11.50
C VAL A 85 14.05 19.81 -12.29
N TYR A 86 14.74 20.24 -13.35
CA TYR A 86 14.42 21.46 -14.11
C TYR A 86 13.90 21.18 -15.53
N THR A 87 14.14 19.99 -16.08
CA THR A 87 13.72 19.61 -17.44
C THR A 87 12.36 18.93 -17.45
N LYS A 88 11.51 19.30 -18.42
CA LYS A 88 10.16 18.71 -18.60
C LYS A 88 10.17 17.19 -18.71
N GLU A 89 11.20 16.61 -19.32
CA GLU A 89 11.36 15.16 -19.49
C GLU A 89 11.57 14.43 -18.16
N HIS A 90 12.50 14.89 -17.31
CA HIS A 90 12.69 14.33 -15.98
C HIS A 90 11.45 14.45 -15.09
N VAL A 91 10.71 15.56 -15.19
CA VAL A 91 9.44 15.71 -14.47
C VAL A 91 8.46 14.63 -14.93
N ARG A 92 8.28 14.45 -16.25
CA ARG A 92 7.40 13.40 -16.79
C ARG A 92 7.83 12.00 -16.32
N ALA A 93 9.10 11.66 -16.44
CA ALA A 93 9.63 10.36 -16.02
C ALA A 93 9.43 10.11 -14.52
N HIS A 94 9.72 11.11 -13.67
CA HIS A 94 9.50 11.02 -12.23
C HIS A 94 8.04 10.76 -11.90
N TYR A 95 7.11 11.54 -12.49
CA TYR A 95 5.68 11.34 -12.30
C TYR A 95 5.22 9.95 -12.75
N THR A 96 5.69 9.47 -13.90
CA THR A 96 5.37 8.13 -14.40
C THR A 96 5.80 7.05 -13.41
N ILE A 97 7.05 7.10 -12.94
CA ILE A 97 7.56 6.12 -11.95
C ILE A 97 6.76 6.20 -10.65
N CYS A 98 6.42 7.40 -10.19
CA CYS A 98 5.63 7.58 -8.97
C CYS A 98 4.24 6.95 -9.07
N ILE A 99 3.53 7.20 -10.18
CA ILE A 99 2.21 6.64 -10.43
C ILE A 99 2.29 5.12 -10.55
N LEU A 100 3.30 4.58 -11.24
CA LEU A 100 3.50 3.13 -11.35
C LEU A 100 3.74 2.49 -9.98
N SER A 101 4.60 3.07 -9.14
CA SER A 101 4.84 2.59 -7.77
C SER A 101 3.57 2.59 -6.93
N TYR A 102 2.75 3.64 -7.05
CA TYR A 102 1.46 3.71 -6.35
C TYR A 102 0.47 2.64 -6.83
N LEU A 103 0.34 2.45 -8.14
CA LEU A 103 -0.54 1.43 -8.71
C LEU A 103 -0.12 0.02 -8.27
N LEU A 104 1.19 -0.23 -8.19
CA LEU A 104 1.72 -1.48 -7.66
C LEU A 104 1.32 -1.68 -6.19
N ASP A 105 1.49 -0.65 -5.35
CA ASP A 105 1.15 -0.71 -3.93
C ASP A 105 -0.36 -0.91 -3.68
N VAL A 106 -1.21 -0.25 -4.46
CA VAL A 106 -2.68 -0.46 -4.43
C VAL A 106 -3.02 -1.89 -4.84
N THR A 107 -2.37 -2.42 -5.88
CA THR A 107 -2.59 -3.79 -6.35
C THR A 107 -2.18 -4.80 -5.28
N ILE A 108 -1.04 -4.60 -4.65
CA ILE A 108 -0.53 -5.41 -3.53
C ILE A 108 -1.52 -5.35 -2.35
N THR A 109 -1.98 -4.16 -1.99
CA THR A 109 -2.98 -3.93 -0.92
C THR A 109 -4.27 -4.70 -1.20
N ASN A 110 -4.78 -4.63 -2.42
CA ASN A 110 -6.02 -5.31 -2.80
C ASN A 110 -5.85 -6.84 -2.75
N LYS A 111 -4.75 -7.38 -3.29
CA LYS A 111 -4.46 -8.82 -3.21
C LYS A 111 -4.35 -9.32 -1.77
N LEU A 112 -3.76 -8.52 -0.87
CA LEU A 112 -3.64 -8.84 0.55
C LEU A 112 -5.01 -8.85 1.26
N ARG A 113 -5.94 -7.99 0.84
CA ARG A 113 -7.32 -7.95 1.37
C ARG A 113 -8.14 -9.16 0.95
N GLU A 114 -7.96 -9.61 -0.30
CA GLU A 114 -8.62 -10.80 -0.86
C GLU A 114 -8.08 -12.11 -0.26
N ASN A 115 -6.76 -12.18 -0.06
CA ASN A 115 -6.08 -13.36 0.48
C ASN A 115 -5.51 -13.04 1.87
N ARG A 116 -6.36 -13.12 2.90
CA ARG A 116 -5.94 -12.83 4.27
C ARG A 116 -4.90 -13.84 4.75
N ILE A 117 -3.68 -13.37 4.95
CA ILE A 117 -2.61 -14.13 5.59
C ILE A 117 -2.51 -13.66 7.04
N GLU A 118 -2.78 -14.53 8.02
CA GLU A 118 -2.75 -14.19 9.46
C GLU A 118 -1.44 -13.52 9.91
N SER A 119 -0.32 -13.85 9.28
CA SER A 119 0.99 -13.29 9.62
C SER A 119 1.22 -11.86 9.13
N VAL A 120 0.42 -11.36 8.17
CA VAL A 120 0.63 -10.06 7.50
C VAL A 120 -0.58 -9.14 7.72
N SER A 121 -0.44 -8.23 8.69
CA SER A 121 -1.49 -7.25 9.02
C SER A 121 -1.48 -5.99 8.15
N SER A 122 -0.36 -5.71 7.46
CA SER A 122 -0.21 -4.53 6.60
C SER A 122 0.81 -4.75 5.48
N VAL A 123 0.73 -3.94 4.43
CA VAL A 123 1.66 -3.97 3.29
C VAL A 123 3.10 -3.67 3.73
N ASN A 124 3.30 -2.72 4.66
CA ASN A 124 4.64 -2.45 5.22
C ASN A 124 5.25 -3.67 5.92
N LYS A 125 4.43 -4.47 6.61
CA LYS A 125 4.89 -5.71 7.25
C LYS A 125 5.29 -6.75 6.20
N MET A 126 4.55 -6.83 5.09
CA MET A 126 4.92 -7.66 3.93
C MET A 126 6.29 -7.27 3.38
N TYR A 127 6.52 -5.98 3.11
CA TYR A 127 7.80 -5.50 2.60
C TYR A 127 8.95 -5.84 3.55
N ARG A 128 8.80 -5.64 4.86
CA ARG A 128 9.82 -6.02 5.86
C ARG A 128 10.10 -7.52 5.92
N ILE A 129 9.08 -8.35 5.71
CA ILE A 129 9.24 -9.81 5.69
C ILE A 129 10.03 -10.23 4.44
N LEU A 130 9.72 -9.63 3.29
CA LEU A 130 10.40 -9.92 2.02
C LEU A 130 11.79 -9.30 1.93
N GLU A 131 12.04 -8.17 2.58
CA GLU A 131 13.35 -7.51 2.65
C GLU A 131 14.43 -8.46 3.20
N ARG A 132 14.07 -9.34 4.13
CA ARG A 132 14.97 -10.36 4.70
C ARG A 132 15.33 -11.49 3.72
N CYS A 133 14.71 -11.55 2.54
CA CYS A 133 15.08 -12.50 1.49
C CYS A 133 16.32 -11.98 0.74
N GLU A 134 17.50 -12.21 1.30
CA GLU A 134 18.75 -11.76 0.70
C GLU A 134 19.49 -12.85 -0.08
N ILE A 135 20.21 -12.44 -1.12
CA ILE A 135 21.16 -13.28 -1.87
C ILE A 135 22.58 -12.85 -1.49
N GLY A 136 23.25 -13.65 -0.67
CA GLY A 136 24.64 -13.45 -0.30
C GLY A 136 25.60 -13.86 -1.42
N LYS A 137 26.65 -13.07 -1.66
CA LYS A 137 27.75 -13.44 -2.58
C LYS A 137 28.93 -13.93 -1.75
N LEU A 138 29.35 -15.17 -1.95
CA LEU A 138 30.53 -15.75 -1.33
C LEU A 138 31.62 -15.93 -2.38
N GLY A 139 32.82 -15.45 -2.06
CA GLY A 139 34.04 -15.68 -2.84
C GLY A 139 35.17 -16.04 -1.89
N LEU A 140 35.94 -17.06 -2.24
CA LEU A 140 37.18 -17.39 -1.54
C LEU A 140 38.30 -16.51 -2.10
N LYS A 141 39.12 -15.92 -1.23
CA LYS A 141 40.23 -15.05 -1.63
C LYS A 141 41.26 -15.89 -2.37
N GLY A 142 41.36 -15.72 -3.70
CA GLY A 142 42.26 -16.47 -4.57
C GLY A 142 41.57 -17.39 -5.58
N ASP A 143 40.25 -17.62 -5.45
CA ASP A 143 39.46 -18.37 -6.42
C ASP A 143 38.55 -17.41 -7.24
N LYS A 144 38.45 -17.64 -8.55
CA LYS A 144 37.57 -16.86 -9.45
C LYS A 144 36.10 -17.27 -9.33
N SER A 145 35.80 -18.35 -8.59
CA SER A 145 34.43 -18.82 -8.39
C SER A 145 33.65 -17.90 -7.45
N ARG A 146 32.58 -17.28 -7.95
CA ARG A 146 31.60 -16.52 -7.17
C ARG A 146 30.37 -17.39 -6.95
N ILE A 147 30.09 -17.73 -5.69
CA ILE A 147 28.90 -18.51 -5.33
C ILE A 147 27.84 -17.54 -4.81
N LEU A 148 26.72 -17.43 -5.51
CA LEU A 148 25.54 -16.74 -4.99
C LEU A 148 24.75 -17.72 -4.12
N LYS A 149 24.33 -17.32 -2.91
CA LYS A 149 23.52 -18.14 -2.00
C LYS A 149 22.29 -17.38 -1.54
N LEU A 150 21.12 -18.03 -1.58
CA LEU A 150 19.87 -17.49 -1.05
C LEU A 150 19.67 -17.92 0.41
N THR A 151 19.29 -17.00 1.29
CA THR A 151 18.89 -17.30 2.67
C THR A 151 17.68 -18.22 2.71
N THR A 152 17.61 -19.13 3.69
CA THR A 152 16.49 -20.07 3.85
C THR A 152 15.19 -19.31 4.07
N MET A 153 14.23 -19.49 3.15
CA MET A 153 12.94 -18.82 3.22
C MET A 153 12.06 -19.39 4.33
N THR A 154 11.51 -18.51 5.15
CA THR A 154 10.49 -18.82 6.16
C THR A 154 9.15 -19.16 5.51
N ASN A 155 8.28 -19.87 6.25
CA ASN A 155 6.94 -20.24 5.76
C ASN A 155 6.08 -19.00 5.42
N ALA A 156 6.19 -17.92 6.20
CA ALA A 156 5.51 -16.67 5.90
C ALA A 156 5.93 -16.09 4.53
N GLN A 157 7.23 -16.11 4.21
CA GLN A 157 7.72 -15.62 2.91
C GLN A 157 7.26 -16.50 1.75
N LYS A 158 7.20 -17.83 1.93
CA LYS A 158 6.67 -18.75 0.91
C LYS A 158 5.18 -18.50 0.66
N ASN A 159 4.39 -18.32 1.70
CA ASN A 159 2.95 -18.04 1.59
C ASN A 159 2.70 -16.70 0.87
N ILE A 160 3.51 -15.67 1.16
CA ILE A 160 3.45 -14.38 0.44
C ILE A 160 3.76 -14.59 -1.04
N LEU A 161 4.84 -15.33 -1.38
CA LEU A 161 5.17 -15.61 -2.78
C LEU A 161 4.08 -16.42 -3.50
N GLU A 162 3.44 -17.37 -2.83
CA GLU A 162 2.32 -18.13 -3.38
C GLU A 162 1.12 -17.25 -3.69
N MET A 163 0.78 -16.30 -2.80
CA MET A 163 -0.29 -15.32 -3.03
C MET A 163 -0.06 -14.48 -4.29
N PHE A 164 1.19 -14.14 -4.61
CA PHE A 164 1.54 -13.42 -5.84
C PHE A 164 1.76 -14.32 -7.05
N ASN A 165 1.58 -15.64 -6.92
CA ASN A 165 1.91 -16.65 -7.94
C ASN A 165 3.40 -16.62 -8.35
N CYS A 166 4.26 -16.25 -7.41
CA CYS A 166 5.71 -16.08 -7.57
C CYS A 166 6.51 -17.20 -6.88
N LYS A 167 5.90 -18.38 -6.68
CA LYS A 167 6.56 -19.54 -6.02
C LYS A 167 7.83 -19.99 -6.76
N TYR A 168 7.88 -19.78 -8.07
CA TYR A 168 9.04 -20.11 -8.92
C TYR A 168 10.33 -19.39 -8.49
N LEU A 169 10.23 -18.20 -7.87
CA LEU A 169 11.39 -17.46 -7.37
C LEU A 169 12.15 -18.21 -6.28
N GLY A 170 11.45 -19.05 -5.52
CA GLY A 170 12.04 -19.91 -4.48
C GLY A 170 12.44 -21.31 -4.97
N MET A 171 12.28 -21.62 -6.27
CA MET A 171 12.59 -22.93 -6.83
C MET A 171 14.06 -23.04 -7.26
N ASN A 172 14.64 -24.22 -7.01
CA ASN A 172 16.05 -24.49 -7.34
C ASN A 172 16.33 -24.42 -8.84
N SER A 173 15.35 -24.69 -9.70
CA SER A 173 15.49 -24.57 -11.17
C SER A 173 15.76 -23.12 -11.58
N HIS A 174 14.95 -22.19 -11.07
CA HIS A 174 15.10 -20.76 -11.35
C HIS A 174 16.37 -20.19 -10.70
N LEU A 175 16.67 -20.55 -9.45
CA LEU A 175 17.90 -20.13 -8.77
C LEU A 175 19.15 -20.59 -9.52
N LYS A 176 19.18 -21.83 -10.01
CA LYS A 176 20.28 -22.34 -10.85
C LYS A 176 20.43 -21.54 -12.15
N SER A 177 19.33 -21.14 -12.80
CA SER A 177 19.39 -20.33 -14.03
C SER A 177 20.01 -18.94 -13.81
N ILE A 178 19.90 -18.39 -12.59
CA ILE A 178 20.47 -17.10 -12.18
C ILE A 178 21.85 -17.28 -11.52
N GLY A 179 22.36 -18.51 -11.43
CA GLY A 179 23.67 -18.82 -10.83
C GLY A 179 23.67 -18.86 -9.29
N VAL A 180 22.50 -18.97 -8.67
CA VAL A 180 22.31 -19.04 -7.21
C VAL A 180 22.20 -20.50 -6.75
N LYS A 181 23.05 -20.89 -5.80
CA LYS A 181 22.99 -22.19 -5.12
C LYS A 181 22.17 -22.06 -3.84
N ARG A 182 21.24 -23.00 -3.61
CA ARG A 182 20.55 -23.14 -2.32
C ARG A 182 21.47 -23.83 -1.33
N MET A 183 21.38 -23.44 -0.06
CA MET A 183 22.03 -24.12 1.06
C MET A 183 21.43 -25.52 1.26
#